data_AF-A0A954M3F3-F1
#
_entry.id   AF-A0A954M3F3-F1
#
_cell.length_a   1.000
_cell.length_b   1.000
_cell.length_c   1.000
_cell.angle_alpha   90.00
_cell.angle_beta   90.00
_cell.angle_gamma   90.00
#
_symmetry.space_group_name_H-M   'P 1'
#
loop_
_entity.id
_entity.type
_entity.pdbx_description
1 polymer ?
#
loop_
_entity_poly.entity_id
_entity_poly.type
_entity_poly.pdbx_seq_one_letter_code
_entity_poly.pdbx_strand_id
1 'polypeptide(L)' 'MFAPGWTQLIIVLLIGLLFFGNRLPSTMRSLGKSINEFKKGIKEGEEDEDDDQDRIDEK' A
#
# COMPACT_ATOMS: atom_id res chain seq x y z
N MET A 1 -29.57 15.79 3.77
CA MET A 1 -28.27 15.13 4.00
C MET A 1 -27.46 15.34 2.74
N PHE A 2 -26.45 16.22 2.77
CA PHE A 2 -25.64 16.54 1.59
C PHE A 2 -24.38 15.69 1.61
N ALA A 3 -24.45 14.49 1.05
CA ALA A 3 -23.22 13.77 0.70
C ALA A 3 -22.53 14.57 -0.42
N PRO A 4 -21.24 14.91 -0.29
CA PRO A 4 -20.55 15.59 -1.37
C PRO A 4 -20.59 14.72 -2.61
N GLY A 5 -21.15 15.27 -3.69
CA GLY A 5 -21.21 14.58 -4.97
C GLY A 5 -19.81 14.30 -5.50
N TRP A 6 -19.70 13.35 -6.42
CA TRP A 6 -18.45 13.00 -7.09
C TRP A 6 -17.73 14.23 -7.66
N THR A 7 -18.48 15.20 -8.19
CA THR A 7 -17.97 16.48 -8.68
C THR A 7 -17.26 17.30 -7.59
N GLN A 8 -17.82 17.37 -6.38
CA GLN A 8 -17.22 18.13 -5.27
C GLN A 8 -15.95 17.44 -4.78
N LEU A 9 -15.93 16.11 -4.71
CA LEU A 9 -14.71 15.36 -4.36
C LEU A 9 -13.58 15.60 -5.36
N ILE A 10 -13.89 15.60 -6.66
CA ILE A 10 -12.90 15.89 -7.71
C ILE A 10 -12.35 17.32 -7.57
N ILE A 11 -13.20 18.31 -7.27
CA ILE A 11 -12.75 19.70 -7.07
C ILE A 11 -11.82 19.80 -5.85
N VAL A 12 -12.18 19.17 -4.73
CA VAL A 12 -11.33 19.14 -3.53
C VAL A 12 -9.99 18.46 -3.82
N LEU A 13 -10.01 17.34 -4.54
CA LEU A 13 -8.81 16.63 -4.96
C LEU A 13 -7.92 17.53 -5.83
N LEU A 14 -8.50 18.27 -6.77
CA LEU A 14 -7.77 19.16 -7.68
C LEU A 14 -7.11 20.32 -6.91
N ILE A 15 -7.84 20.93 -5.97
CA ILE A 15 -7.31 21.98 -5.09
C ILE A 15 -6.19 21.40 -4.21
N GLY A 16 -6.43 20.24 -3.59
CA GLY A 16 -5.42 19.54 -2.81
C GLY A 16 -4.15 19.28 -3.62
N LEU A 17 -4.29 18.80 -4.86
CA LEU A 17 -3.15 18.57 -5.74
C LEU A 17 -2.42 19.86 -6.12
N LEU A 18 -3.09 21.00 -6.20
CA LEU A 18 -2.44 22.29 -6.47
C LEU A 18 -1.59 22.76 -5.27
N PHE A 19 -2.08 22.56 -4.04
CA PHE A 19 -1.33 22.90 -2.81
C PHE A 19 -0.20 21.91 -2.51
N PHE A 20 -0.47 20.61 -2.67
CA PHE A 20 0.51 19.55 -2.41
C PHE A 20 1.45 19.31 -3.60
N GLY A 21 1.07 19.75 -4.80
CA GLY A 21 1.86 19.71 -6.03
C GLY A 21 2.50 18.34 -6.28
N ASN A 22 3.82 18.35 -6.48
CA ASN A 22 4.63 17.15 -6.72
C ASN A 22 4.93 16.32 -5.46
N ARG A 23 4.52 16.75 -4.25
CA ARG A 23 4.78 15.98 -3.02
C ARG A 23 3.83 14.80 -2.84
N LEU A 24 2.61 14.89 -3.34
CA LEU A 24 1.64 13.81 -3.24
C LEU A 24 2.12 12.54 -4.00
N PRO A 25 2.57 12.66 -5.27
CA PRO A 25 3.03 11.49 -6.03
C PRO A 25 4.36 10.93 -5.53
N SER A 26 5.27 11.75 -5.01
CA SER A 26 6.56 11.27 -4.47
C SER A 26 6.36 10.52 -3.15
N THR A 27 5.51 11.05 -2.26
CA THR A 27 5.17 10.41 -0.98
C THR A 27 4.37 9.12 -1.20
N MET A 28 3.44 9.11 -2.15
CA MET A 28 2.72 7.88 -2.52
C MET A 28 3.68 6.81 -3.06
N ARG A 29 4.68 7.18 -3.86
CA ARG A 29 5.69 6.23 -4.34
C ARG A 29 6.54 5.66 -3.21
N SER A 30 6.97 6.47 -2.23
CA SER A 30 7.75 5.96 -1.09
C SER A 30 6.92 5.07 -0.17
N LEU A 31 5.67 5.47 0.12
CA LEU A 31 4.73 4.65 0.89
C LEU A 31 4.38 3.35 0.16
N GLY A 32 4.14 3.41 -1.14
CA GLY A 32 3.85 2.23 -1.96
C GLY A 32 5.02 1.24 -2.01
N LYS A 33 6.26 1.73 -2.05
CA LYS A 33 7.45 0.88 -1.92
C LYS A 33 7.50 0.18 -0.55
N SER A 34 7.28 0.92 0.53
CA SER A 34 7.27 0.35 1.89
C SER A 34 6.17 -0.70 2.07
N ILE A 35 4.95 -0.45 1.56
CA ILE A 35 3.85 -1.44 1.59
C ILE A 35 4.22 -2.69 0.77
N ASN A 36 4.86 -2.51 -0.39
CA ASN A 36 5.25 -3.62 -1.25
C ASN A 36 6.35 -4.49 -0.61
N GLU A 37 7.36 -3.88 0.01
CA GLU A 37 8.40 -4.60 0.76
C GLU A 37 7.82 -5.28 2.00
N PHE A 38 6.91 -4.63 2.73
CA PHE A 38 6.20 -5.25 3.85
C PHE A 38 5.42 -6.48 3.43
N LYS A 39 4.68 -6.40 2.30
CA LYS A 39 3.95 -7.55 1.75
C LYS A 39 4.88 -8.69 1.32
N LYS A 40 6.05 -8.36 0.77
CA LYS A 40 7.06 -9.38 0.41
C LYS A 40 7.62 -10.08 1.64
N GLY A 41 7.99 -9.33 2.68
CA GLY A 41 8.53 -9.91 3.91
C GLY A 41 7.53 -10.83 4.64
N ILE A 42 6.22 -10.52 4.60
CA ILE A 42 5.19 -11.43 5.13
C ILE A 42 5.15 -12.73 4.32
N LYS A 43 5.18 -12.64 2.99
CA LYS A 43 5.09 -13.80 2.09
C LYS A 43 6.33 -14.70 2.17
N GLU A 44 7.53 -14.12 2.29
CA GLU A 44 8.76 -14.90 2.55
C GLU A 44 8.70 -15.59 3.92
N GLY A 45 8.20 -14.92 4.96
CA GLY A 45 8.04 -15.55 6.28
C GLY A 45 7.05 -16.72 6.27
N GLU A 46 5.93 -16.60 5.54
CA GLU A 46 4.97 -17.70 5.36
C GLU A 46 5.59 -18.87 4.57
N GLU A 47 6.37 -18.60 3.51
CA GLU A 47 7.03 -19.65 2.71
C GLU A 47 8.14 -20.37 3.49
N ASP A 48 8.90 -19.66 4.33
CA ASP A 48 9.93 -20.25 5.20
C ASP A 48 9.31 -21.15 6.29
N GLU A 49 8.13 -20.81 6.83
CA GLU A 49 7.40 -21.63 7.82
C GLU A 49 6.82 -22.93 7.21
N ASP A 50 6.47 -22.93 5.93
CA ASP A 50 5.98 -24.12 5.22
C ASP A 50 7.14 -25.05 4.82
N ASP A 51 8.28 -24.53 4.34
CA ASP A 51 9.46 -25.35 3.95
C ASP A 51 10.16 -25.96 5.18
N ASP A 52 10.13 -25.29 6.34
CA ASP A 52 10.61 -25.86 7.59
C ASP A 52 9.68 -26.98 8.11
N GLN A 53 8.36 -26.87 7.96
CA GLN A 53 7.39 -27.90 8.37
C GLN A 53 7.50 -29.20 7.56
N ASP A 54 7.67 -29.10 6.23
CA ASP A 54 7.84 -30.28 5.36
C ASP A 54 9.13 -31.08 5.70
N ARG A 55 10.15 -30.43 6.28
CA ARG A 55 11.41 -31.09 6.69
C ARG A 55 11.35 -31.80 8.03
N ILE A 56 10.41 -31.44 8.91
CA ILE A 56 10.26 -32.06 10.23
C ILE A 56 9.42 -33.34 10.15
N ASP A 57 8.51 -33.43 9.18
CA ASP A 57 7.64 -34.59 8.95
C ASP A 57 8.32 -35.74 8.17
N GLU A 58 9.48 -35.49 7.52
CA GLU A 58 10.24 -36.52 6.80
C GLU A 58 11.28 -37.26 7.70
N LYS A 59 11.33 -36.99 9.00
CA LYS A 59 12.35 -37.54 9.92
C LYS A 59 11.77 -38.36 11.07
#